data_AF-F6WPW1-F1
#
_entry.id   AF-F6WPW1-F1
#
_cell.length_a   1.000
_cell.length_b   1.000
_cell.length_c   1.000
_cell.angle_alpha   90.00
_cell.angle_beta   90.00
_cell.angle_gamma   90.00
#
_symmetry.space_group_name_H-M   'P 1'
#
loop_
_entity.id
_entity.type
_entity.pdbx_description
1 polymer ?
#
loop_
_entity_poly.entity_id
_entity_poly.type
_entity_poly.pdbx_seq_one_letter_code
_entity_poly.pdbx_strand_id
1 'polypeptide(L)'
;MESKASRMPAAELALSAFLVLVFLWVHSLRRLFECFYVSVFSNAAIHVVQYCFGLVYYVLVGLTVLSQVPMDDKNVYVLGKNLLIQARWFHILGMVMFFWSSAHQYKCHVILSNLRRNKKGVVIHCQHRIPFGDWFEYVSSANYLAELMIYISMAVTFGLHNLTWWLVVTYVFSSQALSAFFNHKFYRSTFVSYPKHRKAFLPFLF
;
A
#
# COMPACT_ATOMS: atom_id res chain seq x y z
N MET A 1 37.26 -3.85 -16.93
CA MET A 1 36.75 -3.27 -15.67
C MET A 1 35.23 -3.41 -15.68
N GLU A 2 34.73 -4.57 -15.28
CA GLU A 2 33.29 -4.78 -15.10
C GLU A 2 32.88 -4.09 -13.80
N SER A 3 31.88 -3.21 -13.91
CA SER A 3 31.24 -2.58 -12.76
C SER A 3 30.74 -3.67 -11.81
N LYS A 4 31.31 -3.70 -10.59
CA LYS A 4 30.77 -4.43 -9.44
C LYS A 4 29.43 -3.78 -9.07
N ALA A 5 28.40 -4.02 -9.86
CA ALA A 5 27.03 -3.77 -9.44
C ALA A 5 26.83 -4.60 -8.17
N SER A 6 26.63 -3.93 -7.04
CA SER A 6 26.42 -4.52 -5.72
C SER A 6 25.12 -5.31 -5.70
N ARG A 7 25.12 -6.51 -6.28
CA ARG A 7 24.00 -7.44 -6.18
C ARG A 7 23.91 -7.89 -4.73
N MET A 8 22.72 -7.75 -4.14
CA MET A 8 22.47 -8.25 -2.79
C MET A 8 22.83 -9.75 -2.72
N PRO A 9 23.52 -10.20 -1.66
CA PRO A 9 23.75 -11.62 -1.43
C PRO A 9 22.43 -12.40 -1.50
N ALA A 10 22.45 -13.59 -2.09
CA ALA A 10 21.24 -14.40 -2.32
C ALA A 10 20.43 -14.65 -1.04
N ALA A 11 21.11 -14.79 0.10
CA ALA A 11 20.49 -15.02 1.39
C ALA A 11 19.78 -13.76 1.93
N GLU A 12 20.36 -12.58 1.74
CA GLU A 12 19.71 -11.30 2.09
C GLU A 12 18.46 -11.07 1.22
N LEU A 13 18.56 -11.37 -0.08
CA LEU A 13 17.43 -11.26 -1.00
C LEU A 13 16.28 -12.22 -0.62
N ALA A 14 16.62 -13.43 -0.17
CA ALA A 14 15.63 -14.39 0.32
C ALA A 14 14.94 -13.91 1.60
N LEU A 15 15.67 -13.32 2.56
CA LEU A 15 15.08 -12.66 3.73
C LEU A 15 14.17 -11.50 3.32
N SER A 16 14.61 -10.62 2.40
CA SER A 16 13.78 -9.51 1.91
C SER A 16 12.49 -10.01 1.25
N ALA A 17 12.59 -11.02 0.38
CA ALA A 17 11.43 -11.61 -0.29
C ALA A 17 10.47 -12.25 0.72
N PHE A 18 10.99 -13.00 1.71
CA PHE A 18 10.18 -13.55 2.78
C PHE A 18 9.44 -12.47 3.57
N LEU A 19 10.14 -11.41 4.00
CA LEU A 19 9.52 -10.30 4.74
C LEU A 19 8.46 -9.59 3.91
N VAL A 20 8.73 -9.34 2.62
CA VAL A 20 7.75 -8.70 1.72
C VAL A 20 6.53 -9.60 1.50
N LEU A 21 6.68 -10.92 1.38
CA LEU A 21 5.56 -11.86 1.35
C LEU A 21 4.72 -11.78 2.63
N VAL A 22 5.37 -11.73 3.80
CA VAL A 22 4.67 -11.53 5.09
C VAL A 22 3.94 -10.18 5.10
N PHE A 23 4.57 -9.10 4.65
CA PHE A 23 3.94 -7.78 4.57
C PHE A 23 2.74 -7.77 3.62
N LEU A 24 2.82 -8.41 2.45
CA LEU A 24 1.69 -8.54 1.52
C LEU A 24 0.55 -9.35 2.14
N TRP A 25 0.85 -10.42 2.86
CA TRP A 25 -0.14 -11.25 3.52
C TRP A 25 -0.84 -10.50 4.65
N VAL A 26 -0.08 -9.87 5.56
CA VAL A 26 -0.61 -9.04 6.65
C VAL A 26 -1.42 -7.87 6.10
N HIS A 27 -0.90 -7.19 5.06
CA HIS A 27 -1.61 -6.10 4.40
C HIS A 27 -2.96 -6.57 3.86
N SER A 28 -2.96 -7.68 3.10
CA SER A 28 -4.17 -8.24 2.49
C SER A 28 -5.21 -8.67 3.53
N LEU A 29 -4.79 -9.38 4.58
CA LEU A 29 -5.68 -9.80 5.66
C LEU A 29 -6.30 -8.62 6.40
N ARG A 30 -5.49 -7.61 6.73
CA ARG A 30 -5.98 -6.39 7.37
C ARG A 30 -6.94 -5.64 6.45
N ARG A 31 -6.64 -5.51 5.15
CA ARG A 31 -7.57 -4.88 4.19
C ARG A 31 -8.88 -5.65 4.07
N LEU A 32 -8.83 -6.98 4.07
CA LEU A 32 -10.02 -7.84 4.09
C LEU A 32 -10.86 -7.61 5.36
N PHE A 33 -10.21 -7.58 6.52
CA PHE A 33 -10.86 -7.26 7.79
C PHE A 33 -11.51 -5.86 7.76
N GLU A 34 -10.77 -4.85 7.29
CA GLU A 34 -11.30 -3.49 7.15
C GLU A 34 -12.50 -3.44 6.19
N CYS A 35 -12.52 -4.23 5.12
CA CYS A 35 -13.66 -4.30 4.22
C CYS A 35 -14.90 -4.89 4.91
N PHE A 36 -14.74 -5.94 5.73
CA PHE A 36 -15.88 -6.57 6.40
C PHE A 36 -16.42 -5.78 7.59
N TYR A 37 -15.54 -5.18 8.40
CA TYR A 37 -15.96 -4.65 9.71
C TYR A 37 -15.88 -3.13 9.82
N VAL A 38 -14.97 -2.50 9.07
CA VAL A 38 -14.74 -1.05 9.17
C VAL A 38 -15.49 -0.32 8.06
N SER A 39 -15.34 -0.75 6.82
CA SER A 39 -15.78 -0.01 5.64
C SER A 39 -17.30 -0.01 5.52
N VAL A 40 -17.87 1.12 5.10
CA VAL A 40 -19.29 1.26 4.78
C VAL A 40 -19.37 1.56 3.29
N PHE A 41 -19.82 0.61 2.48
CA PHE A 41 -19.94 0.77 1.03
C PHE A 41 -21.31 1.34 0.65
N SER A 42 -21.36 2.06 -0.47
CA SER A 42 -22.63 2.48 -1.10
C SER A 42 -23.11 1.41 -2.09
N ASN A 43 -24.28 1.59 -2.69
CA ASN A 43 -24.81 0.72 -3.75
C ASN A 43 -24.02 0.81 -5.08
N ALA A 44 -22.83 1.42 -5.08
CA ALA A 44 -21.99 1.49 -6.27
C ALA A 44 -21.31 0.14 -6.50
N ALA A 45 -21.45 -0.42 -7.70
CA ALA A 45 -20.79 -1.65 -8.09
C ALA A 45 -19.52 -1.35 -8.90
N ILE A 46 -18.47 -2.15 -8.67
CA ILE A 46 -17.25 -2.11 -9.48
C ILE A 46 -17.50 -2.78 -10.83
N HIS A 47 -16.92 -2.24 -11.91
CA HIS A 47 -16.97 -2.90 -13.21
C HIS A 47 -16.28 -4.27 -13.17
N VAL A 48 -16.89 -5.28 -13.79
CA VAL A 48 -16.39 -6.67 -13.78
C VAL A 48 -14.95 -6.78 -14.30
N VAL A 49 -14.61 -6.04 -15.36
CA VAL A 49 -13.24 -6.03 -15.91
C VAL A 49 -12.23 -5.54 -14.88
N GLN A 50 -12.54 -4.46 -14.16
CA GLN A 50 -11.68 -3.92 -13.11
C GLN A 50 -11.54 -4.90 -11.94
N TYR A 51 -12.62 -5.60 -11.61
CA TYR A 51 -12.61 -6.64 -10.57
C TYR A 51 -11.70 -7.82 -10.95
N CYS A 52 -11.84 -8.36 -12.17
CA CYS A 52 -10.96 -9.43 -12.67
C CYS A 52 -9.49 -9.00 -12.70
N PHE A 53 -9.21 -7.77 -13.13
CA PHE A 53 -7.85 -7.22 -13.12
C PHE A 53 -7.28 -7.15 -11.70
N GLY A 54 -8.10 -6.79 -10.71
CA GLY A 54 -7.72 -6.82 -9.30
C GLY A 54 -7.33 -8.22 -8.81
N LEU A 55 -8.09 -9.26 -9.17
CA LEU A 55 -7.78 -10.65 -8.80
C LEU A 55 -6.45 -11.11 -9.42
N VAL A 56 -6.26 -10.84 -10.72
CA VAL A 56 -5.01 -11.15 -11.42
C VAL A 56 -3.83 -10.42 -10.78
N TYR A 57 -4.00 -9.15 -10.41
CA TYR A 57 -2.97 -8.36 -9.74
C TYR A 57 -2.48 -9.01 -8.43
N TYR A 58 -3.39 -9.50 -7.57
CA TYR A 58 -3.01 -10.16 -6.32
C TYR A 58 -2.22 -11.45 -6.52
N VAL A 59 -2.53 -12.23 -7.57
CA VAL A 59 -1.75 -13.42 -7.92
C VAL A 59 -0.37 -13.01 -8.44
N LEU A 60 -0.32 -12.05 -9.36
CA LEU A 60 0.92 -11.61 -9.98
C LEU A 60 1.88 -10.95 -9.00
N VAL A 61 1.41 -10.16 -8.04
CA VAL A 61 2.29 -9.51 -7.05
C VAL A 61 2.98 -10.53 -6.16
N GLY A 62 2.29 -11.60 -5.77
CA GLY A 62 2.88 -12.71 -5.01
C GLY A 62 3.94 -13.45 -5.84
N LEU A 63 3.61 -13.80 -7.09
CA LEU A 63 4.56 -14.43 -8.01
C LEU A 63 5.78 -13.56 -8.30
N THR A 64 5.59 -12.24 -8.41
CA THR A 64 6.66 -11.25 -8.62
C THR A 64 7.69 -11.24 -7.49
N VAL A 65 7.24 -11.47 -6.26
CA VAL A 65 8.14 -11.59 -5.10
C VAL A 65 8.86 -12.93 -5.09
N LEU A 66 8.13 -14.01 -5.37
CA LEU A 66 8.72 -15.36 -5.45
C LEU A 66 9.78 -15.47 -6.55
N SER A 67 9.60 -14.81 -7.69
CA SER A 67 10.56 -14.81 -8.78
C SER A 67 11.87 -14.08 -8.45
N GLN A 68 11.95 -13.35 -7.33
CA GLN A 68 13.20 -12.71 -6.89
C GLN A 68 14.16 -13.69 -6.23
N VAL A 69 13.68 -14.82 -5.72
CA VAL A 69 14.50 -15.76 -4.95
C VAL A 69 15.16 -16.77 -5.92
N PRO A 70 16.49 -16.90 -5.93
CA PRO A 70 17.17 -17.90 -6.75
C PRO A 70 16.77 -19.32 -6.33
N MET A 71 16.35 -20.15 -7.29
CA MET A 71 16.13 -21.59 -7.10
C MET A 71 17.49 -22.30 -7.13
N ASP A 72 18.12 -22.47 -5.98
CA ASP A 72 19.34 -23.28 -5.85
C ASP A 72 19.19 -24.21 -4.63
N ASP A 73 19.20 -25.51 -4.88
CA ASP A 73 18.85 -26.58 -3.92
C ASP A 73 19.69 -26.54 -2.63
N LYS A 74 20.89 -25.95 -2.69
CA LYS A 74 21.80 -25.81 -1.54
C LYS A 74 21.41 -24.69 -0.58
N ASN A 75 20.66 -23.69 -1.04
CA ASN A 75 20.30 -22.52 -0.23
C ASN A 75 19.08 -22.74 0.67
N VAL A 76 18.17 -23.66 0.31
CA VAL A 76 16.92 -23.90 1.05
C VAL A 76 17.18 -24.39 2.49
N TYR A 77 18.18 -25.26 2.69
CA TYR A 77 18.52 -25.80 4.02
C TYR A 77 19.34 -24.84 4.89
N VAL A 78 20.15 -23.95 4.28
CA VAL A 78 20.95 -22.94 5.00
C VAL A 78 20.09 -21.75 5.44
N LEU A 79 19.04 -21.44 4.67
CA LEU A 79 18.10 -20.34 4.92
C LEU A 79 17.37 -20.45 6.28
N GLY A 80 17.01 -21.67 6.69
CA GLY A 80 16.22 -21.90 7.91
C GLY A 80 16.96 -21.70 9.24
N LYS A 81 18.31 -21.76 9.27
CA LYS A 81 19.07 -21.74 10.54
C LYS A 81 19.53 -20.35 10.99
N ASN A 82 19.74 -19.39 10.08
CA ASN A 82 20.34 -18.08 10.40
C ASN A 82 19.68 -16.87 9.68
N LEU A 83 18.40 -16.96 9.30
CA LEU A 83 17.73 -15.92 8.50
C LEU A 83 17.80 -14.52 9.14
N LEU A 84 17.58 -14.43 10.45
CA LEU A 84 17.57 -13.16 11.18
C LEU A 84 18.96 -12.55 11.35
N ILE A 85 20.03 -13.35 11.31
CA ILE A 85 21.42 -12.84 11.35
C ILE A 85 21.77 -12.05 10.08
N GLN A 86 21.04 -12.28 8.99
CA GLN A 86 21.21 -11.58 7.72
C GLN A 86 20.42 -10.26 7.66
N ALA A 87 19.72 -9.90 8.73
CA ALA A 87 18.98 -8.65 8.81
C ALA A 87 19.92 -7.45 8.73
N ARG A 88 19.67 -6.62 7.71
CA ARG A 88 20.29 -5.30 7.52
C ARG A 88 19.39 -4.18 8.02
N TRP A 89 19.96 -3.00 8.23
CA TRP A 89 19.24 -1.80 8.69
C TRP A 89 18.04 -1.43 7.82
N PHE A 90 18.10 -1.66 6.51
CA PHE A 90 17.00 -1.36 5.59
C PHE A 90 15.78 -2.28 5.79
N HIS A 91 15.97 -3.50 6.31
CA HIS A 91 14.84 -4.37 6.68
C HIS A 91 14.08 -3.80 7.88
N ILE A 92 14.81 -3.29 8.88
CA ILE A 92 14.23 -2.65 10.06
C ILE A 92 13.51 -1.36 9.65
N LEU A 93 14.15 -0.53 8.82
CA LEU A 93 13.54 0.69 8.30
C LEU A 93 12.26 0.38 7.49
N GLY A 94 12.33 -0.59 6.57
CA GLY A 94 11.18 -1.04 5.79
C GLY A 94 10.03 -1.53 6.67
N MET A 95 10.33 -2.31 7.72
CA MET A 95 9.34 -2.79 8.69
C MET A 95 8.66 -1.65 9.45
N VAL A 96 9.45 -0.69 9.96
CA VAL A 96 8.91 0.49 10.67
C VAL A 96 8.03 1.33 9.73
N MET A 97 8.50 1.58 8.51
CA MET A 97 7.73 2.31 7.50
C MET A 97 6.43 1.58 7.12
N PHE A 98 6.47 0.24 7.02
CA PHE A 98 5.30 -0.58 6.72
C PHE A 98 4.23 -0.42 7.79
N PHE A 99 4.58 -0.62 9.07
CA PHE A 99 3.61 -0.51 10.17
C PHE A 99 3.10 0.92 10.37
N TRP A 100 3.97 1.92 10.23
CA TRP A 100 3.59 3.33 10.29
C TRP A 100 2.55 3.67 9.21
N SER A 101 2.86 3.34 7.95
CA SER A 101 1.97 3.61 6.81
C SER A 101 0.68 2.81 6.91
N SER A 102 0.77 1.57 7.39
CA SER A 102 -0.39 0.71 7.67
C SER A 102 -1.32 1.32 8.71
N ALA A 103 -0.77 1.89 9.79
CA ALA A 103 -1.57 2.56 10.82
C ALA A 103 -2.30 3.80 10.28
N HIS A 104 -1.63 4.62 9.47
CA HIS A 104 -2.25 5.78 8.82
C HIS A 104 -3.33 5.38 7.82
N GLN A 105 -3.10 4.34 7.02
CA GLN A 105 -4.11 3.84 6.09
C GLN A 105 -5.36 3.36 6.83
N TYR A 106 -5.19 2.61 7.92
CA TYR A 106 -6.29 2.16 8.78
C TYR A 106 -7.07 3.34 9.36
N LYS A 107 -6.37 4.33 9.93
CA LYS A 107 -6.99 5.57 10.45
C LYS A 107 -7.80 6.28 9.37
N CYS A 108 -7.27 6.38 8.15
CA CYS A 108 -8.00 6.98 7.04
C CYS A 108 -9.30 6.24 6.71
N HIS A 109 -9.30 4.90 6.71
CA HIS A 109 -10.52 4.11 6.49
C HIS A 109 -11.53 4.25 7.63
N VAL A 110 -11.06 4.34 8.88
CA VAL A 110 -11.93 4.62 10.03
C VAL A 110 -12.57 6.00 9.90
N ILE A 111 -11.81 7.04 9.52
CA ILE A 111 -12.34 8.39 9.26
C ILE A 111 -13.42 8.33 8.19
N LEU A 112 -13.13 7.71 7.03
CA LEU A 112 -14.08 7.60 5.93
C LEU A 112 -15.35 6.83 6.32
N SER A 113 -15.23 5.78 7.12
CA SER A 113 -16.37 5.01 7.62
C SER A 113 -17.22 5.82 8.59
N ASN A 114 -16.57 6.53 9.52
CA ASN A 114 -17.26 7.35 10.52
C ASN A 114 -18.03 8.51 9.89
N LEU A 115 -17.65 9.00 8.71
CA LEU A 115 -18.45 9.99 7.96
C LEU A 115 -19.84 9.47 7.56
N ARG A 116 -20.03 8.15 7.53
CA ARG A 116 -21.30 7.47 7.17
C ARG A 116 -22.05 6.92 8.38
N ARG A 117 -21.45 6.98 9.57
CA ARG A 117 -22.01 6.48 10.84
C ARG A 117 -22.38 7.63 11.78
N ASN A 118 -23.36 7.41 12.65
CA ASN A 118 -23.63 8.33 13.77
C ASN A 118 -22.79 7.98 15.02
N LYS A 119 -22.94 8.77 16.09
CA LYS A 119 -22.23 8.55 17.38
C LYS A 119 -22.52 7.19 18.03
N LYS A 120 -23.61 6.51 17.64
CA LYS A 120 -23.99 5.17 18.11
C LYS A 120 -23.46 4.05 17.19
N GLY A 121 -22.67 4.39 16.17
CA GLY A 121 -22.11 3.43 15.20
C GLY A 121 -23.08 2.97 14.11
N VAL A 122 -24.30 3.52 14.06
CA VAL A 122 -25.32 3.15 13.08
C VAL A 122 -25.10 3.92 11.78
N VAL A 123 -25.15 3.21 10.64
CA VAL A 123 -25.05 3.82 9.31
C VAL A 123 -26.27 4.70 9.07
N ILE A 124 -26.05 6.00 8.85
CA ILE A 124 -27.11 6.99 8.64
C ILE A 124 -27.33 7.34 7.17
N HIS A 125 -26.26 7.36 6.37
CA HIS A 125 -26.33 7.62 4.94
C HIS A 125 -25.04 7.16 4.24
N CYS A 126 -25.13 6.89 2.95
CA CYS A 126 -23.98 6.59 2.11
C CYS A 126 -23.49 7.79 1.28
N GLN A 127 -23.95 9.01 1.62
CA GLN A 127 -23.54 10.25 0.94
C GLN A 127 -22.08 10.59 1.23
N HIS A 128 -21.40 11.18 0.25
CA HIS A 128 -20.04 11.68 0.41
C HIS A 128 -20.03 12.91 1.34
N ARG A 129 -19.02 12.98 2.19
CA ARG A 129 -18.71 14.14 3.04
C ARG A 129 -17.22 14.42 2.95
N ILE A 130 -16.82 15.64 3.29
CA ILE A 130 -15.41 16.03 3.29
C ILE A 130 -14.72 15.37 4.49
N PRO A 131 -13.69 14.52 4.30
CA PRO A 131 -12.92 13.94 5.40
C PRO A 131 -12.01 14.99 6.04
N PHE A 132 -11.85 14.92 7.36
CA PHE A 132 -10.93 15.73 8.14
C PHE A 132 -10.16 14.83 9.13
N GLY A 133 -8.98 15.26 9.53
CA GLY A 133 -8.06 14.52 10.38
C GLY A 133 -7.03 13.68 9.61
N ASP A 134 -5.93 13.39 10.30
CA ASP A 134 -4.77 12.69 9.74
C ASP A 134 -4.26 13.37 8.45
N TRP A 135 -3.79 12.59 7.47
CA TRP A 135 -3.27 13.14 6.21
C TRP A 135 -4.34 13.76 5.29
N PHE A 136 -5.64 13.64 5.63
CA PHE A 136 -6.68 14.32 4.86
C PHE A 136 -6.55 15.84 4.92
N GLU A 137 -5.87 16.40 5.93
CA GLU A 137 -5.61 17.84 5.96
C GLU A 137 -4.70 18.32 4.83
N TYR A 138 -3.88 17.44 4.26
CA TYR A 138 -2.96 17.79 3.18
C TYR A 138 -3.45 17.34 1.81
N VAL A 139 -4.10 16.17 1.73
CA VAL A 139 -4.49 15.55 0.45
C VAL A 139 -5.91 14.99 0.48
N SER A 140 -6.59 15.00 -0.67
CA SER A 140 -7.96 14.46 -0.81
C SER A 140 -8.02 12.97 -0.55
N SER A 141 -7.02 12.22 -1.02
CA SER A 141 -7.02 10.75 -0.99
C SER A 141 -5.90 10.23 -0.10
N ALA A 142 -5.94 10.60 1.18
CA ALA A 142 -4.94 10.24 2.18
C ALA A 142 -4.71 8.73 2.33
N ASN A 143 -5.78 7.94 2.19
CA ASN A 143 -5.71 6.47 2.22
C ASN A 143 -4.87 5.91 1.06
N TYR A 144 -4.92 6.54 -0.12
CA TYR A 144 -4.09 6.14 -1.26
C TYR A 144 -2.63 6.51 -1.00
N LEU A 145 -2.37 7.71 -0.45
CA LEU A 145 -1.00 8.11 -0.10
C LEU A 145 -0.37 7.13 0.89
N ALA A 146 -1.12 6.71 1.91
CA ALA A 146 -0.67 5.70 2.87
C ALA A 146 -0.43 4.34 2.21
N GLU A 147 -1.24 3.96 1.23
CA GLU A 147 -1.03 2.74 0.47
C GLU A 147 0.24 2.79 -0.37
N LEU A 148 0.50 3.90 -1.09
CA LEU A 148 1.77 4.08 -1.79
C LEU A 148 2.97 3.94 -0.85
N MET A 149 2.90 4.52 0.35
CA MET A 149 3.97 4.41 1.36
C MET A 149 4.17 2.97 1.85
N ILE A 150 3.12 2.15 1.90
CA ILE A 150 3.23 0.71 2.17
C ILE A 150 4.06 0.01 1.07
N TYR A 151 3.81 0.28 -0.21
CA TYR A 151 4.59 -0.33 -1.30
C TYR A 151 6.04 0.19 -1.36
N ILE A 152 6.27 1.47 -1.03
CA ILE A 152 7.61 2.04 -0.88
C ILE A 152 8.36 1.36 0.27
N SER A 153 7.69 1.05 1.40
CA SER A 153 8.33 0.34 2.52
C SER A 153 8.85 -1.05 2.13
N MET A 154 8.13 -1.74 1.24
CA MET A 154 8.57 -3.02 0.67
C MET A 154 9.76 -2.81 -0.28
N ALA A 155 9.82 -1.70 -1.02
CA ALA A 155 10.99 -1.33 -1.84
C ALA A 155 12.23 -1.09 -0.98
N VAL A 156 12.07 -0.41 0.16
CA VAL A 156 13.12 -0.22 1.17
C VAL A 156 13.56 -1.56 1.75
N THR A 157 12.62 -2.49 1.97
CA THR A 157 12.92 -3.85 2.46
C THR A 157 13.78 -4.63 1.47
N PHE A 158 13.66 -4.35 0.16
CA PHE A 158 14.57 -4.84 -0.89
C PHE A 158 15.83 -3.99 -1.09
N GLY A 159 16.17 -3.12 -0.14
CA GLY A 159 17.36 -2.26 -0.23
C GLY A 159 17.31 -1.21 -1.34
N LEU A 160 16.12 -0.84 -1.84
CA LEU A 160 15.88 0.17 -2.90
C LEU A 160 16.47 -0.14 -4.29
N HIS A 161 17.16 -1.25 -4.47
CA HIS A 161 17.82 -1.60 -5.74
C HIS A 161 17.03 -2.60 -6.59
N ASN A 162 15.90 -3.12 -6.10
CA ASN A 162 15.09 -4.09 -6.83
C ASN A 162 14.21 -3.41 -7.89
N LEU A 163 14.65 -3.48 -9.15
CA LEU A 163 13.95 -2.89 -10.29
C LEU A 163 12.53 -3.45 -10.46
N THR A 164 12.37 -4.76 -10.34
CA THR A 164 11.06 -5.40 -10.51
C THR A 164 10.06 -4.87 -9.49
N TRP A 165 10.48 -4.70 -8.24
CA TRP A 165 9.60 -4.14 -7.21
C TRP A 165 9.28 -2.66 -7.47
N TRP A 166 10.23 -1.87 -7.98
CA TRP A 166 9.96 -0.50 -8.40
C TRP A 166 8.93 -0.38 -9.53
N LEU A 167 8.84 -1.38 -10.42
CA LEU A 167 7.75 -1.45 -11.41
C LEU A 167 6.39 -1.60 -10.71
N VAL A 168 6.30 -2.42 -9.65
CA VAL A 168 5.08 -2.55 -8.84
C VAL A 168 4.74 -1.22 -8.17
N VAL A 169 5.72 -0.56 -7.53
CA VAL A 169 5.50 0.76 -6.90
C VAL A 169 5.02 1.78 -7.92
N THR A 170 5.62 1.82 -9.12
CA THR A 170 5.26 2.75 -10.19
C THR A 170 3.84 2.50 -10.72
N TYR A 171 3.46 1.23 -10.86
CA TYR A 171 2.11 0.85 -11.21
C TYR A 171 1.09 1.30 -10.13
N VAL A 172 1.36 1.05 -8.85
CA VAL A 172 0.51 1.47 -7.73
C VAL A 172 0.37 2.99 -7.70
N PHE A 173 1.48 3.71 -7.82
CA PHE A 173 1.51 5.17 -7.91
C PHE A 173 0.60 5.68 -9.03
N SER A 174 0.74 5.13 -10.23
CA SER A 174 0.00 5.59 -11.41
C SER A 174 -1.51 5.34 -11.28
N SER A 175 -1.89 4.15 -10.82
CA SER A 175 -3.30 3.77 -10.59
C SER A 175 -3.97 4.65 -9.52
N GLN A 176 -3.25 4.88 -8.42
CA GLN A 176 -3.76 5.70 -7.32
C GLN A 176 -3.76 7.19 -7.63
N ALA A 177 -2.77 7.69 -8.35
CA ALA A 177 -2.73 9.08 -8.79
C ALA A 177 -3.93 9.42 -9.69
N LEU A 178 -4.27 8.53 -10.64
CA LEU A 178 -5.44 8.70 -11.49
C LEU A 178 -6.75 8.70 -10.68
N SER A 179 -6.90 7.75 -9.75
CA SER A 179 -8.06 7.65 -8.88
C SER A 179 -8.19 8.87 -7.95
N ALA A 180 -7.06 9.34 -7.41
CA ALA A 180 -6.99 10.51 -6.56
C ALA A 180 -7.36 11.80 -7.32
N PHE A 181 -6.95 11.92 -8.58
CA PHE A 181 -7.31 13.04 -9.44
C PHE A 181 -8.83 13.14 -9.62
N PHE A 182 -9.49 12.03 -9.96
CA PHE A 182 -10.94 12.01 -10.11
C PHE A 182 -11.65 12.31 -8.79
N ASN A 183 -11.18 11.74 -7.67
CA ASN A 183 -11.71 12.04 -6.34
C ASN A 183 -11.58 13.52 -6.00
N HIS A 184 -10.41 14.11 -6.23
CA HIS A 184 -10.15 15.53 -5.96
C HIS A 184 -11.03 16.44 -6.83
N LYS A 185 -11.15 16.13 -8.12
CA LYS A 185 -12.04 16.85 -9.04
C LYS A 185 -13.49 16.78 -8.59
N PHE A 186 -13.96 15.58 -8.21
CA PHE A 186 -15.29 15.37 -7.66
C PHE A 186 -15.52 16.23 -6.40
N TYR A 187 -14.64 16.15 -5.41
CA TYR A 187 -14.77 16.94 -4.18
C TYR A 187 -14.84 18.45 -4.45
N ARG A 188 -13.99 18.97 -5.36
CA ARG A 188 -13.99 20.38 -5.74
C ARG A 188 -15.25 20.83 -6.48
N SER A 189 -15.83 19.97 -7.32
CA SER A 189 -17.07 20.29 -8.03
C SER A 189 -18.31 20.17 -7.15
N THR A 190 -18.29 19.27 -6.17
CA THR A 190 -19.47 18.94 -5.36
C THR A 190 -19.59 19.79 -4.10
N PHE A 191 -18.47 20.14 -3.45
CA PHE A 191 -18.50 20.86 -2.18
C PHE A 191 -17.90 22.26 -2.31
N VAL A 192 -18.76 23.27 -2.20
CA VAL A 192 -18.34 24.68 -2.20
C VAL A 192 -17.36 24.99 -1.06
N SER A 193 -17.54 24.33 0.10
CA SER A 193 -16.69 24.46 1.28
C SER A 193 -15.42 23.60 1.25
N TYR A 194 -15.09 22.96 0.12
CA TYR A 194 -13.91 22.09 0.02
C TYR A 194 -12.60 22.88 0.24
N PRO A 195 -11.68 22.41 1.11
CA PRO A 195 -10.43 23.12 1.35
C PRO A 195 -9.55 23.22 0.10
N LYS A 196 -9.36 24.45 -0.40
CA LYS A 196 -8.64 24.72 -1.66
C LYS A 196 -7.13 24.45 -1.61
N HIS A 197 -6.55 24.40 -0.41
CA HIS A 197 -5.12 24.14 -0.24
C HIS A 197 -4.77 22.64 -0.37
N ARG A 198 -5.75 21.74 -0.20
CA ARG A 198 -5.52 20.30 -0.32
C ARG A 198 -5.10 19.93 -1.74
N LYS A 199 -4.19 18.97 -1.83
CA LYS A 199 -3.76 18.35 -3.08
C LYS A 199 -4.50 17.05 -3.35
N ALA A 200 -4.39 16.48 -4.53
CA ALA A 200 -5.11 15.25 -4.87
C ALA A 200 -4.51 14.03 -4.15
N PHE A 201 -3.18 13.89 -4.19
CA PHE A 201 -2.47 12.67 -3.82
C PHE A 201 -1.13 12.91 -3.12
N LEU A 202 -0.24 13.73 -3.68
CA LEU A 202 1.06 14.07 -3.12
C LEU A 202 1.01 15.44 -2.43
N PRO A 203 1.34 15.53 -1.13
CA PRO A 203 1.39 16.79 -0.43
C PRO A 203 2.29 17.80 -1.16
N PHE A 204 1.83 19.05 -1.25
CA PHE A 204 2.55 20.19 -1.84
C PHE A 204 2.84 20.12 -3.35
N LEU A 205 2.64 18.97 -4.01
CA LEU A 205 2.90 18.77 -5.44
C LEU A 205 1.61 18.60 -6.24
N PHE A 206 0.91 17.49 -6.00
CA PHE A 206 -0.15 16.99 -6.88
C PHE A 206 -1.39 16.58 -6.10
#